data_AF-A0A1I1RRN3-F1
#
_entry.id   AF-A0A1I1RRN3-F1
#
_cell.length_a   1.000
_cell.length_b   1.000
_cell.length_c   1.000
_cell.angle_alpha   90.00
_cell.angle_beta   90.00
_cell.angle_gamma   90.00
#
_symmetry.space_group_name_H-M   'P 1'
#
loop_
_entity.id
_entity.type
_entity.pdbx_description
1 polymer ?
#
loop_
_entity_poly.entity_id
_entity_poly.type
_entity_poly.pdbx_seq_one_letter_code
_entity_poly.pdbx_strand_id
1 'polypeptide(L)'
;AAALAGVAPFNRDSGAMRGQAHIAGGRLSVRCALYMASLSAIRANPPIRDFYQRLRDQGKPGKLAIVAAMRKLITTANAVIANDAPWKGKSD
;
A
#
# COMPACT_ATOMS: atom_id res chain seq x y z
N ALA A 1 0.47 10.12 -5.70
CA ALA A 1 -0.67 9.18 -5.56
C ALA A 1 -0.98 8.78 -4.10
N ALA A 2 -0.06 8.17 -3.35
CA ALA A 2 -0.35 7.56 -2.04
C ALA A 2 -0.91 8.52 -0.95
N ALA A 3 -0.43 9.76 -0.87
CA ALA A 3 -0.93 10.73 0.11
C ALA A 3 -2.38 11.15 -0.18
N LEU A 4 -2.70 11.42 -1.45
CA LEU A 4 -4.07 11.74 -1.89
C LEU A 4 -5.05 10.59 -1.59
N ALA A 5 -4.60 9.35 -1.75
CA ALA A 5 -5.37 8.15 -1.42
C ALA A 5 -5.43 7.82 0.09
N GLY A 6 -4.74 8.58 0.95
CA GLY A 6 -4.76 8.37 2.40
C GLY A 6 -4.03 7.12 2.87
N VAL A 7 -3.02 6.65 2.12
CA VAL A 7 -2.21 5.44 2.41
C VAL A 7 -0.71 5.73 2.56
N ALA A 8 -0.31 7.01 2.51
CA ALA A 8 1.06 7.40 2.85
C ALA A 8 1.24 7.37 4.38
N PRO A 9 2.31 6.74 4.91
CA PRO A 9 2.66 6.84 6.30
C PRO A 9 3.24 8.24 6.58
N PHE A 10 2.78 8.86 7.66
CA PHE A 10 3.30 10.12 8.18
C PHE A 10 4.06 9.87 9.47
N ASN A 11 5.25 10.44 9.57
CA ASN A 11 6.09 10.33 10.77
C ASN A 11 5.44 11.08 11.93
N ARG A 12 5.66 10.57 13.14
CA ARG A 12 5.19 11.19 14.39
C ARG A 12 6.38 11.46 15.29
N ASP A 13 7.34 12.21 14.76
CA ASP A 13 8.63 12.45 15.40
C ASP A 13 8.66 13.87 16.00
N SER A 14 9.34 14.03 17.14
CA SER A 14 9.55 15.34 17.77
C SER A 14 10.88 15.36 18.53
N GLY A 15 11.81 16.24 18.13
CA GLY A 15 13.16 16.27 18.73
C GLY A 15 13.83 14.90 18.63
N ALA A 16 14.21 14.31 19.77
CA ALA A 16 14.80 12.97 19.85
C ALA A 16 13.77 11.82 19.79
N MET A 17 12.46 12.11 19.88
CA MET A 17 11.42 11.09 19.85
C MET A 17 11.18 10.60 18.41
N ARG A 18 11.25 9.28 18.21
CA ARG A 18 10.83 8.60 16.97
C ARG A 18 9.56 7.81 17.20
N GLY A 19 8.45 8.31 16.67
CA GLY A 19 7.13 7.70 16.84
C GLY A 19 6.80 6.68 15.76
N GLN A 20 5.76 5.88 15.99
CA GLN A 20 5.25 5.00 14.95
C GLN A 20 4.57 5.84 13.86
N ALA A 21 4.92 5.57 12.60
CA ALA A 21 4.28 6.24 11.47
C ALA A 21 2.87 5.67 11.23
N HIS A 22 1.92 6.56 10.93
CA HIS A 22 0.52 6.20 10.68
C HIS A 22 0.02 6.80 9.38
N ILE A 23 -0.96 6.14 8.75
CA ILE A 23 -1.69 6.72 7.63
C ILE A 23 -2.74 7.72 8.15
N ALA A 24 -2.87 8.86 7.48
CA ALA A 24 -3.83 9.90 7.86
C ALA A 24 -4.34 10.64 6.61
N GLY A 25 -5.46 11.36 6.77
CA GLY A 25 -6.05 12.20 5.72
C GLY A 25 -6.44 11.42 4.44
N GLY A 26 -6.35 12.11 3.31
CA GLY A 26 -6.69 11.61 1.97
C GLY A 26 -8.19 11.46 1.71
N ARG A 27 -8.53 10.91 0.54
CA ARG A 27 -9.91 10.65 0.13
C ARG A 27 -10.42 9.33 0.70
N LEU A 28 -11.34 9.40 1.66
CA LEU A 28 -11.86 8.21 2.37
C LEU A 28 -12.45 7.17 1.41
N SER A 29 -13.25 7.58 0.43
CA SER A 29 -13.85 6.69 -0.56
C SER A 29 -12.81 5.89 -1.34
N VAL A 30 -11.74 6.56 -1.78
CA VAL A 30 -10.61 5.94 -2.48
C VAL A 30 -9.89 4.95 -1.56
N ARG A 31 -9.66 5.32 -0.29
CA ARG A 31 -9.03 4.44 0.68
C ARG A 31 -9.84 3.16 0.93
N CYS A 32 -11.16 3.29 1.09
CA CYS A 32 -12.05 2.15 1.27
C CYS A 32 -12.05 1.23 0.05
N ALA A 33 -12.14 1.80 -1.16
CA ALA A 33 -12.06 1.05 -2.41
C ALA A 33 -10.72 0.31 -2.54
N LEU A 34 -9.60 0.99 -2.25
CA LEU A 34 -8.26 0.39 -2.26
C LEU A 34 -8.12 -0.74 -1.23
N TYR A 35 -8.78 -0.62 -0.07
CA TYR A 35 -8.74 -1.66 0.95
C TYR A 35 -9.39 -2.94 0.42
N MET A 36 -10.60 -2.82 -0.15
CA MET A 36 -11.29 -3.96 -0.75
C MET A 36 -10.52 -4.54 -1.96
N ALA A 37 -9.98 -3.68 -2.81
CA ALA A 37 -9.13 -4.11 -3.93
C ALA A 37 -7.89 -4.87 -3.45
N SER A 38 -7.27 -4.44 -2.34
CA SER A 38 -6.10 -5.10 -1.76
C SER A 38 -6.42 -6.49 -1.22
N LEU A 39 -7.57 -6.66 -0.55
CA LEU A 39 -8.00 -7.97 -0.08
C LEU A 39 -8.18 -8.96 -1.24
N SER A 40 -8.79 -8.51 -2.34
CA SER A 40 -8.92 -9.31 -3.56
C SER A 40 -7.56 -9.61 -4.21
N ALA A 41 -6.69 -8.61 -4.32
CA ALA A 41 -5.36 -8.75 -4.90
C ALA A 41 -4.49 -9.73 -4.11
N ILE A 42 -4.54 -9.72 -2.78
CA ILE A 42 -3.80 -10.67 -1.94
C ILE A 42 -4.22 -12.13 -2.22
N ARG A 43 -5.48 -12.36 -2.65
CA ARG A 43 -5.96 -13.71 -2.96
C ARG A 43 -5.65 -14.13 -4.40
N ALA A 44 -5.82 -13.22 -5.35
CA ALA A 44 -5.83 -13.55 -6.78
C ALA A 44 -4.62 -13.05 -7.59
N ASN A 45 -3.81 -12.13 -7.05
CA ASN A 45 -2.67 -11.53 -7.76
C ASN A 45 -1.36 -11.98 -7.09
N PRO A 46 -0.61 -12.95 -7.69
CA PRO A 46 0.59 -13.50 -7.07
C PRO A 46 1.64 -12.44 -6.67
N PRO A 47 2.00 -11.45 -7.52
CA PRO A 47 2.91 -10.36 -7.15
C PRO A 47 2.53 -9.60 -5.86
N ILE A 48 1.23 -9.34 -5.66
CA ILE A 48 0.74 -8.64 -4.46
C ILE A 48 0.63 -9.59 -3.27
N ARG A 49 0.19 -10.84 -3.50
CA ARG A 49 0.16 -11.89 -2.48
C ARG A 49 1.53 -12.15 -1.89
N ASP A 50 2.53 -12.32 -2.75
CA ASP A 50 3.89 -12.67 -2.34
C ASP A 50 4.53 -11.50 -1.59
N PHE A 51 4.25 -10.26 -2.01
CA PHE A 51 4.63 -9.06 -1.25
C PHE A 51 3.98 -9.02 0.15
N TYR A 52 2.68 -9.30 0.23
CA TYR A 52 1.96 -9.36 1.51
C TYR A 52 2.53 -10.47 2.41
N GLN A 53 2.73 -11.66 1.88
CA GLN A 53 3.24 -12.81 2.61
C GLN A 53 4.65 -12.54 3.13
N ARG A 54 5.55 -11.98 2.31
CA ARG A 54 6.89 -11.57 2.72
C ARG A 54 6.86 -10.63 3.94
N LEU A 55 5.93 -9.68 3.99
CA LEU A 55 5.79 -8.79 5.15
C LEU A 55 5.26 -9.54 6.38
N ARG A 56 4.32 -10.48 6.19
CA ARG A 56 3.79 -11.32 7.27
C ARG A 56 4.87 -12.24 7.85
N ASP A 57 5.70 -12.83 7.01
CA ASP A 57 6.82 -13.71 7.39
C ASP A 57 7.89 -12.92 8.17
N GLN A 58 8.06 -11.63 7.87
CA GLN A 58 8.88 -10.69 8.65
C GLN A 58 8.22 -10.24 9.97
N GLY A 59 7.12 -10.87 10.39
CA GLY A 59 6.40 -10.57 11.62
C GLY A 59 5.59 -9.27 11.60
N LYS A 60 5.39 -8.63 10.42
CA LYS A 60 4.61 -7.39 10.36
C LYS A 60 3.12 -7.68 10.64
N PRO A 61 2.41 -6.83 11.41
CA PRO A 61 0.98 -7.00 11.65
C PRO A 61 0.17 -7.05 10.35
N GLY A 62 -0.88 -7.87 10.33
CA GLY A 62 -1.69 -8.10 9.11
C GLY A 62 -2.25 -6.80 8.52
N LYS A 63 -2.76 -5.92 9.38
CA LYS A 63 -3.27 -4.61 8.97
C LYS A 63 -2.19 -3.73 8.33
N LEU A 64 -0.95 -3.77 8.84
CA LEU A 64 0.18 -3.03 8.28
C LEU A 64 0.53 -3.59 6.90
N ALA A 65 0.60 -4.91 6.77
CA ALA A 65 0.87 -5.57 5.49
C ALA A 65 -0.22 -5.26 4.44
N ILE A 66 -1.50 -5.18 4.83
CA ILE A 66 -2.59 -4.76 3.94
C ILE A 66 -2.39 -3.30 3.48
N VAL A 67 -2.09 -2.38 4.40
CA VAL A 67 -1.84 -0.97 4.05
C VAL A 67 -0.63 -0.82 3.12
N ALA A 68 0.42 -1.62 3.31
CA ALA A 68 1.55 -1.66 2.40
C ALA A 68 1.15 -2.20 1.01
N ALA A 69 0.29 -3.22 0.95
CA ALA A 69 -0.27 -3.73 -0.31
C ALA A 69 -1.13 -2.67 -1.02
N MET A 70 -1.96 -1.92 -0.29
CA MET A 70 -2.72 -0.78 -0.84
C MET A 70 -1.80 0.25 -1.48
N ARG A 71 -0.71 0.60 -0.79
CA ARG A 71 0.30 1.53 -1.32
C ARG A 71 0.97 0.97 -2.58
N LYS A 72 1.31 -0.33 -2.60
CA LYS A 72 1.90 -0.98 -3.78
C LYS A 72 0.95 -0.90 -4.98
N LEU A 73 -0.32 -1.24 -4.79
CA LEU A 73 -1.35 -1.18 -5.84
C LEU A 73 -1.50 0.23 -6.43
N ILE A 74 -1.69 1.25 -5.59
CA ILE A 74 -1.91 2.62 -6.11
C ILE A 74 -0.67 3.18 -6.81
N THR A 75 0.53 2.84 -6.33
CA THR A 75 1.78 3.24 -7.00
C THR A 75 1.92 2.53 -8.35
N THR A 76 1.64 1.23 -8.43
CA THR A 76 1.66 0.47 -9.68
C THR A 76 0.63 1.00 -10.67
N ALA A 77 -0.61 1.23 -10.24
CA ALA A 77 -1.66 1.79 -11.09
C ALA A 77 -1.29 3.19 -11.61
N ASN A 78 -0.75 4.05 -10.74
CA ASN A 78 -0.28 5.37 -11.15
C ASN A 78 0.86 5.30 -12.17
N ALA A 79 1.79 4.34 -12.04
CA ALA A 79 2.87 4.15 -12.99
C ALA A 79 2.39 3.61 -14.35
N VAL A 80 1.42 2.70 -14.36
CA VAL A 80 0.79 2.20 -15.60
C VAL A 80 0.13 3.35 -16.37
N ILE A 81 -0.68 4.16 -15.68
CA ILE A 81 -1.37 5.31 -16.29
C ILE A 81 -0.39 6.37 -16.76
N ALA A 82 0.62 6.71 -15.94
CA ALA A 82 1.57 7.76 -16.26
C ALA A 82 2.49 7.42 -17.45
N ASN A 83 2.80 6.14 -17.65
CA ASN A 83 3.68 5.68 -18.73
C ASN A 83 2.90 5.18 -19.96
N ASP A 84 1.56 5.23 -19.93
CA ASP A 84 0.68 4.63 -20.94
C ASP A 84 1.10 3.21 -21.36
N ALA A 85 1.54 2.42 -20.37
CA ALA A 85 2.17 1.13 -20.60
C ALA A 85 1.45 0.05 -19.80
N PRO A 86 1.15 -1.12 -20.41
CA PRO A 86 0.44 -2.18 -19.72
C PRO A 86 1.23 -2.70 -18.53
N TRP A 87 0.52 -3.17 -17.51
CA TRP A 87 1.12 -3.76 -16.33
C TRP A 87 1.96 -4.99 -16.69
N LYS A 88 3.23 -5.00 -16.25
CA LYS A 88 4.21 -6.03 -16.62
C LYS A 88 4.36 -7.17 -15.60
N GLY A 89 3.48 -7.27 -14.60
CA GLY A 89 3.49 -8.39 -13.65
C GLY A 89 4.63 -8.43 -12.63
N LYS A 90 5.67 -7.59 -12.76
CA LYS A 90 6.82 -7.60 -11.85
C LYS A 90 6.57 -6.72 -10.64
N SER A 91 6.76 -7.32 -9.46
CA SER A 91 6.74 -6.63 -8.17
C SER A 91 8.14 -6.60 -7.59
N ASP A 92 8.86 -5.48 -7.79
CA ASP A 92 10.07 -5.16 -7.02
C ASP A 92 9.75 -4.97 -5.53
#